data_AF-A0A1B8ZRI1-F1
#
_entry.id   AF-A0A1B8ZRI1-F1
#
_cell.length_a   1.000
_cell.length_b   1.000
_cell.length_c   1.000
_cell.angle_alpha   90.00
_cell.angle_beta   90.00
_cell.angle_gamma   90.00
#
_symmetry.space_group_name_H-M   'P 1'
#
loop_
_entity.id
_entity.type
_entity.pdbx_description
1 polymer ?
#
loop_
_entity_poly.entity_id
_entity_poly.type
_entity_poly.pdbx_seq_one_letter_code
_entity_poly.pdbx_strand_id
1 'polypeptide(L)' 'MKKTILLGTFLIAGIVSAFPFRTSCGTVVQVSQTIANNMSLDQLANYLGDVNGETCPGSGPVIVKIYYH' A
#
# COMPACT_ATOMS: atom_id res chain seq x y z
N MET A 1 22.54 -8.18 36.14
CA MET A 1 23.00 -7.87 34.77
C MET A 1 22.02 -8.45 33.75
N LYS A 2 21.89 -7.80 32.58
CA LYS A 2 21.11 -8.20 31.37
C LYS A 2 19.62 -7.83 31.35
N LYS A 3 19.28 -6.54 31.17
CA LYS A 3 17.97 -6.10 30.67
C LYS A 3 18.09 -4.79 29.87
N THR A 4 18.85 -4.80 28.76
CA THR A 4 19.06 -3.59 27.92
C THR A 4 19.09 -3.90 26.42
N ILE A 5 18.37 -4.92 25.97
CA ILE A 5 18.32 -5.28 24.54
C ILE A 5 16.89 -5.61 24.16
N LEU A 6 16.03 -4.61 23.98
CA LEU A 6 14.70 -4.81 23.37
C LEU A 6 14.07 -3.53 22.78
N LEU A 7 14.70 -2.35 22.95
CA LEU A 7 14.19 -1.09 22.38
C LEU A 7 14.78 -0.72 21.00
N GLY A 8 15.88 -1.34 20.57
CA GLY A 8 16.53 -0.99 19.29
C GLY A 8 15.80 -1.53 18.05
N THR A 9 15.04 -2.62 18.19
CA THR A 9 14.46 -3.34 17.05
C THR A 9 13.13 -2.75 16.56
N PHE A 10 12.45 -1.95 17.38
CA PHE A 10 11.16 -1.34 17.00
C PHE A 10 11.30 -0.09 16.11
N LEU A 11 12.48 0.53 16.09
CA LEU A 11 12.75 1.75 15.33
C LEU A 11 13.14 1.49 13.86
N ILE A 12 13.44 0.25 13.48
CA ILE A 12 13.86 -0.08 12.10
C ILE A 12 12.64 -0.25 11.17
N ALA A 13 11.42 -0.41 11.71
CA ALA A 13 10.20 -0.48 10.91
C ALA A 13 9.71 0.91 10.42
N GLY A 14 10.36 2.01 10.82
CA GLY A 14 9.87 3.38 10.66
C GLY A 14 10.11 4.06 9.31
N ILE A 15 10.69 3.38 8.31
CA ILE A 15 11.11 4.05 7.05
C ILE A 15 10.63 3.34 5.78
N VAL A 16 9.50 2.64 5.84
CA VAL A 16 8.76 2.29 4.63
C VAL A 16 7.56 3.22 4.57
N SER A 17 7.72 4.35 3.86
CA SER A 17 6.61 5.23 3.53
C SER A 17 5.64 4.43 2.67
N ALA A 18 4.41 4.27 3.14
CA ALA A 18 3.32 3.57 2.45
C ALA A 18 2.01 4.30 2.73
N PHE A 19 1.06 4.21 1.80
CA PHE A 19 -0.28 4.76 1.97
C PHE A 19 -1.34 3.64 1.98
N PRO A 20 -2.43 3.80 2.75
CA PRO A 20 -3.49 2.81 2.79
C PRO A 20 -4.34 2.87 1.51
N PHE A 21 -4.58 1.71 0.91
CA PHE A 21 -5.55 1.52 -0.17
C PHE A 21 -6.65 0.57 0.29
N ARG A 22 -7.91 0.99 0.18
CA ARG A 22 -9.09 0.17 0.53
C ARG A 22 -9.62 -0.51 -0.73
N THR A 23 -9.65 -1.84 -0.73
CA THR A 23 -10.16 -2.66 -1.82
C THR A 23 -11.69 -2.77 -1.77
N SER A 24 -12.29 -3.31 -2.84
CA SER A 24 -13.73 -3.48 -3.00
C SER A 24 -14.36 -4.43 -1.97
N CYS A 25 -13.64 -5.41 -1.44
CA CYS A 25 -14.12 -6.24 -0.32
C CYS A 25 -13.95 -5.58 1.05
N GLY A 26 -13.42 -4.36 1.11
CA GLY A 26 -13.21 -3.63 2.34
C GLY A 26 -11.89 -3.92 3.05
N THR A 27 -11.01 -4.75 2.47
CA THR A 27 -9.65 -4.98 2.97
C THR A 27 -8.80 -3.73 2.74
N VAL A 28 -7.94 -3.40 3.70
CA VAL A 28 -6.96 -2.31 3.56
C VAL A 28 -5.59 -2.91 3.36
N VAL A 29 -4.93 -2.54 2.27
CA VAL A 29 -3.56 -2.93 1.94
C VAL A 29 -2.65 -1.70 2.00
N GLN A 30 -1.40 -1.91 2.39
CA GLN A 30 -0.40 -0.85 2.45
C GLN A 30 0.36 -0.82 1.12
N VAL A 31 0.25 0.28 0.38
CA VAL A 31 0.93 0.46 -0.90
C VAL A 31 2.22 1.24 -0.69
N SER A 32 3.33 0.67 -1.14
CA SER A 32 4.65 1.31 -1.00
C SER A 32 4.70 2.64 -1.73
N GLN A 33 5.03 3.71 -1.01
CA GLN A 33 5.23 5.04 -1.58
C GLN A 33 6.41 5.06 -2.56
N THR A 34 7.43 4.22 -2.32
CA THR A 34 8.57 4.09 -3.23
C THR A 34 8.14 3.61 -4.62
N ILE A 35 7.17 2.68 -4.68
CA ILE A 35 6.63 2.20 -5.95
C ILE A 35 5.79 3.31 -6.59
N ALA A 36 4.86 3.89 -5.82
CA ALA A 36 3.96 4.93 -6.32
C ALA A 36 4.67 6.18 -6.82
N ASN A 37 5.78 6.58 -6.21
CA ASN A 37 6.58 7.75 -6.62
C ASN A 37 7.28 7.56 -7.98
N ASN A 38 7.45 6.32 -8.44
CA ASN A 38 8.09 5.98 -9.71
C ASN A 38 7.08 5.60 -10.80
N MET A 39 5.78 5.83 -10.57
CA MET A 39 4.71 5.55 -11.52
C MET A 39 4.04 6.87 -11.97
N SER A 40 3.62 6.94 -13.23
CA SER A 40 2.62 7.92 -13.64
C SER A 40 1.28 7.65 -12.93
N LEU A 41 0.39 8.64 -12.92
CA LEU A 41 -0.94 8.46 -12.32
C LEU A 41 -1.73 7.32 -12.96
N ASP A 42 -1.64 7.16 -14.29
CA ASP A 42 -2.30 6.05 -15.00
C ASP A 42 -1.69 4.69 -14.62
N GLN A 43 -0.36 4.63 -14.49
CA GLN A 43 0.32 3.41 -14.05
C GLN A 43 -0.06 3.04 -12.61
N LEU A 44 -0.13 4.04 -11.73
CA LEU A 44 -0.55 3.83 -10.35
C LEU A 44 -2.02 3.40 -10.27
N ALA A 45 -2.91 3.99 -11.06
CA ALA A 45 -4.31 3.61 -11.11
C ALA A 45 -4.50 2.16 -11.57
N ASN A 46 -3.77 1.74 -12.62
CA ASN A 46 -3.79 0.36 -13.11
C ASN A 46 -3.24 -0.60 -12.04
N TYR A 47 -2.10 -0.28 -11.42
CA TYR A 47 -1.52 -1.07 -10.35
C TYR A 47 -2.49 -1.26 -9.17
N LEU A 48 -3.18 -0.21 -8.74
CA LEU A 48 -4.19 -0.31 -7.67
C LEU A 48 -5.40 -1.14 -8.10
N GLY A 49 -5.75 -1.12 -9.38
CA GLY A 49 -6.75 -2.01 -9.98
C GLY A 49 -6.34 -3.48 -9.87
N ASP A 50 -5.10 -3.80 -10.20
CA ASP A 50 -4.54 -5.15 -10.10
C ASP A 50 -4.51 -5.64 -8.64
N VAL A 51 -4.01 -4.81 -7.73
CA VAL A 51 -3.99 -5.09 -6.28
C VAL A 51 -5.41 -5.37 -5.78
N ASN A 52 -6.41 -4.62 -6.24
CA ASN A 52 -7.80 -4.90 -5.91
C ASN A 52 -8.25 -6.26 -6.47
N GLY A 53 -7.96 -6.56 -7.73
CA GLY A 53 -8.36 -7.83 -8.37
C GLY A 53 -7.76 -9.05 -7.68
N GLU A 54 -6.48 -8.97 -7.28
CA GLU A 54 -5.79 -10.04 -6.54
C GLU A 54 -6.32 -10.20 -5.11
N THR A 55 -6.56 -9.08 -4.42
CA THR A 55 -7.02 -9.11 -3.01
C THR A 55 -8.50 -9.43 -2.89
N CYS A 56 -9.29 -9.07 -3.91
CA CYS A 56 -10.75 -9.18 -3.93
C CYS A 56 -11.24 -9.92 -5.20
N PRO A 57 -10.96 -11.23 -5.32
CA PRO A 57 -11.43 -12.01 -6.46
C PRO A 57 -12.95 -11.94 -6.57
N GLY A 58 -13.47 -11.71 -7.78
CA GLY A 58 -14.91 -11.62 -8.04
C GLY A 58 -15.54 -10.24 -7.85
N SER A 59 -14.77 -9.19 -7.53
CA SER A 59 -15.31 -7.81 -7.46
C SER A 59 -15.70 -7.20 -8.81
N GLY A 60 -15.40 -7.89 -9.92
CA GLY A 60 -15.50 -7.32 -11.26
C GLY A 60 -14.43 -6.25 -11.54
N PRO A 61 -14.45 -5.66 -12.75
CA PRO A 61 -13.48 -4.63 -13.14
C PRO A 61 -13.66 -3.36 -12.31
N VAL A 62 -12.58 -2.89 -11.70
CA VAL A 62 -12.55 -1.66 -10.90
C VAL A 62 -11.74 -0.61 -11.63
N ILE A 63 -12.32 0.58 -11.80
CA ILE A 63 -11.65 1.75 -12.38
C ILE A 63 -11.20 2.65 -11.23
N VAL A 64 -9.89 2.73 -11.02
CA VAL A 64 -9.30 3.64 -10.03
C VAL A 64 -9.09 5.02 -10.67
N LYS A 65 -9.64 6.06 -10.05
CA LYS A 65 -9.40 7.47 -10.44
C LYS A 65 -8.61 8.16 -9.35
N ILE A 66 -7.44 8.69 -9.70
CA ILE A 66 -6.57 9.40 -8.76
C ILE A 66 -6.81 10.90 -8.95
N TYR A 67 -7.21 11.56 -7.88
CA TYR A 67 -7.34 13.02 -7.83
C TYR A 67 -6.11 13.60 -7.14
N TYR A 68 -5.48 14.59 -7.76
CA TYR A 68 -4.35 15.34 -7.22
C TYR A 68 -4.72 16.82 -7.15
N HIS A 69 -4.38 17.49 -6.05
CA HIS A 69 -4.67 18.90 -5.78
C HIS A 69 -3.38 19.69 -5.64
#